data_AF-A0A8T7FML8-F1
#
_entry.id   AF-A0A8T7FML8-F1
#
_cell.length_a   1.000
_cell.length_b   1.000
_cell.length_c   1.000
_cell.angle_alpha   90.00
_cell.angle_beta   90.00
_cell.angle_gamma   90.00
#
_symmetry.space_group_name_H-M   'P 1'
#
loop_
_entity.id
_entity.type
_entity.pdbx_description
1 polymer ?
#
loop_
_entity_poly.entity_id
_entity_poly.type
_entity_poly.pdbx_seq_one_letter_code
_entity_poly.pdbx_strand_id
1 'polypeptide(L)'
;MPWRPNSNRLSRAERDHAIHDEQTKLDKKLRQKLDRALHELNSIAVTELRDQREGEDHRKVELPESGMGFFPERLYVQTGQAATLILRVALGENERQNATASVISNSPEIIVATPQVTFKPHKTDPTVLEARVKVEGRQVGGEGTVTAYLGRNRAQAIVQVHSKKETLVAPPTRGSNALFTDIKFDDRTDPRQRVYYDRVNSSIVIATAAPSVRIYLDGSNRLDTTVQGQVLLAELITEAVCREIAREGVEKGKYFVLEGSEADAIQNHFIRLQNRYAHLIHQYIVTKE
;
A
#
# COMPACT_ATOMS: atom_id res chain seq x y z
N MET A 1 -60.83 -14.66 -6.63
CA MET A 1 -59.89 -13.80 -5.88
C MET A 1 -60.39 -13.68 -4.44
N PRO A 2 -59.53 -13.47 -3.42
CA PRO A 2 -58.14 -13.02 -3.52
C PRO A 2 -57.10 -13.81 -2.70
N TRP A 3 -55.92 -13.89 -3.29
CA TRP A 3 -54.64 -13.98 -2.59
C TRP A 3 -54.48 -12.79 -1.62
N ARG A 4 -53.96 -13.05 -0.41
CA ARG A 4 -53.36 -12.02 0.43
C ARG A 4 -51.87 -12.35 0.62
N PRO A 5 -50.94 -11.47 0.22
CA PRO A 5 -49.55 -11.58 0.60
C PRO A 5 -49.41 -10.99 2.00
N ASN A 6 -49.00 -11.79 2.99
CA ASN A 6 -48.62 -11.23 4.28
C ASN A 6 -47.12 -10.88 4.28
N SER A 7 -46.92 -9.58 4.43
CA SER A 7 -45.71 -8.82 4.57
C SER A 7 -44.82 -9.23 5.75
N ASN A 8 -43.53 -8.94 5.58
CA ASN A 8 -42.55 -8.61 6.62
C ASN A 8 -42.45 -9.53 7.84
N ARG A 9 -41.77 -10.67 7.66
CA ARG A 9 -40.94 -11.25 8.72
C ARG A 9 -39.49 -10.84 8.47
N LEU A 10 -39.13 -9.62 8.88
CA LEU A 10 -37.73 -9.32 9.21
C LEU A 10 -37.28 -10.33 10.26
N SER A 11 -36.18 -11.02 9.98
CA SER A 11 -35.57 -11.98 10.88
C SER A 11 -35.18 -11.29 12.20
N ARG A 12 -35.11 -12.04 13.31
CA ARG A 12 -34.67 -11.47 14.61
C ARG A 12 -33.31 -10.79 14.48
N ALA A 13 -32.42 -11.33 13.66
CA ALA A 13 -31.12 -10.74 13.34
C ALA A 13 -31.22 -9.36 12.68
N GLU A 14 -32.17 -9.13 11.77
CA GLU A 14 -32.39 -7.82 11.14
C GLU A 14 -33.05 -6.82 12.08
N ARG A 15 -33.91 -7.28 13.00
CA ARG A 15 -34.49 -6.43 14.04
C ARG A 15 -33.45 -6.03 15.09
N ASP A 16 -32.58 -6.96 15.48
CA ASP A 16 -31.49 -6.70 16.41
C ASP A 16 -30.42 -5.79 15.76
N HIS A 17 -30.14 -5.94 14.46
CA HIS A 17 -29.32 -5.00 13.69
C HIS A 17 -29.94 -3.60 13.63
N ALA A 18 -31.22 -3.48 13.33
CA ALA A 18 -31.90 -2.19 13.23
C ALA A 18 -31.98 -1.47 14.61
N ILE A 19 -32.16 -2.22 15.70
CA ILE A 19 -32.17 -1.67 17.07
C ILE A 19 -30.75 -1.27 17.51
N HIS A 20 -29.72 -2.00 17.08
CA HIS A 20 -28.32 -1.67 17.39
C HIS A 20 -27.80 -0.49 16.55
N ASP A 21 -28.21 -0.37 15.28
CA ASP A 21 -27.98 0.81 14.44
C ASP A 21 -28.66 2.05 15.07
N GLU A 22 -29.77 1.89 15.78
CA GLU A 22 -30.39 2.97 16.57
C GLU A 22 -29.66 3.29 17.88
N GLN A 23 -29.03 2.30 18.54
CA GLN A 23 -28.23 2.50 19.76
C GLN A 23 -26.89 3.21 19.44
N THR A 24 -26.29 2.89 18.29
CA THR A 24 -25.10 3.53 17.71
C THR A 24 -25.44 4.74 16.84
N LYS A 25 -26.49 5.51 17.19
CA LYS A 25 -26.73 6.84 16.61
C LYS A 25 -25.55 7.76 16.96
N LEU A 26 -24.49 7.67 16.14
CA LEU A 26 -23.43 8.64 16.05
C LEU A 26 -24.10 10.00 15.90
N ASP A 27 -23.55 11.00 16.60
CA ASP A 27 -23.92 12.38 16.31
C ASP A 27 -23.84 12.59 14.78
N LYS A 28 -24.88 13.16 14.19
CA LYS A 28 -24.98 13.42 12.75
C LYS A 28 -23.76 14.16 12.24
N LYS A 29 -23.18 15.04 13.07
CA LYS A 29 -21.95 15.78 12.79
C LYS A 29 -20.73 14.85 12.74
N LEU A 30 -20.60 13.91 13.67
CA LEU A 30 -19.52 12.91 13.66
C LEU A 30 -19.66 11.96 12.47
N ARG A 31 -20.88 11.51 12.15
CA ARG A 31 -21.12 10.64 10.99
C ARG A 31 -20.70 11.31 9.68
N GLN A 32 -21.07 12.57 9.49
CA GLN A 32 -20.64 13.36 8.32
C GLN A 32 -19.13 13.51 8.23
N LYS A 33 -18.43 13.66 9.37
CA LYS A 33 -16.96 13.68 9.40
C LYS A 33 -16.39 12.33 8.96
N LEU A 34 -16.94 11.22 9.45
CA LEU A 34 -16.48 9.88 9.10
C LEU A 34 -16.71 9.57 7.61
N ASP A 35 -17.84 9.97 7.05
CA ASP A 35 -18.10 9.80 5.62
C ASP A 35 -17.11 10.59 4.75
N ARG A 36 -16.73 11.81 5.17
CA ARG A 36 -15.67 12.59 4.51
C ARG A 36 -14.30 11.94 4.67
N ALA A 37 -13.98 11.48 5.88
CA ALA A 37 -12.72 10.79 6.15
C ALA A 37 -12.61 9.53 5.28
N LEU A 38 -13.68 8.72 5.14
CA LEU A 38 -13.70 7.53 4.29
C LEU A 38 -13.30 7.84 2.83
N HIS A 39 -13.70 8.98 2.28
CA HIS A 39 -13.27 9.37 0.95
C HIS A 39 -11.74 9.54 0.87
N GLU A 40 -11.15 10.20 1.86
CA GLU A 40 -9.71 10.43 1.96
C GLU A 40 -8.93 9.17 2.30
N LEU A 41 -9.47 8.29 3.15
CA LEU A 41 -8.86 6.98 3.42
C LEU A 41 -8.74 6.14 2.15
N ASN A 42 -9.75 6.22 1.28
CA ASN A 42 -9.70 5.55 -0.02
C ASN A 42 -8.77 6.25 -1.02
N SER A 43 -8.61 7.58 -0.95
CA SER A 43 -7.63 8.30 -1.78
C SER A 43 -6.19 7.87 -1.42
N ILE A 44 -5.90 7.68 -0.12
CA ILE A 44 -4.65 7.11 0.38
C ILE A 44 -4.47 5.67 -0.13
N ALA A 45 -5.49 4.82 0.02
CA ALA A 45 -5.44 3.43 -0.42
C ALA A 45 -5.17 3.32 -1.93
N VAL A 46 -5.87 4.11 -2.75
CA VAL A 46 -5.63 4.15 -4.21
C VAL A 46 -4.22 4.62 -4.51
N THR A 47 -3.71 5.62 -3.80
CA THR A 47 -2.35 6.14 -4.03
C THR A 47 -1.28 5.10 -3.70
N GLU A 48 -1.44 4.36 -2.61
CA GLU A 48 -0.46 3.36 -2.16
C GLU A 48 -0.56 2.02 -2.91
N LEU A 49 -1.78 1.65 -3.32
CA LEU A 49 -2.06 0.36 -3.97
C LEU A 49 -2.14 0.45 -5.50
N ARG A 50 -2.14 1.65 -6.09
CA ARG A 50 -2.03 1.82 -7.54
C ARG A 50 -0.74 1.17 -8.04
N ASP A 51 -0.84 0.36 -9.06
CA ASP A 51 0.32 -0.07 -9.83
C ASP A 51 1.07 1.17 -10.32
N GLN A 52 2.40 1.17 -10.18
CA GLN A 52 3.22 2.21 -10.82
C GLN A 52 3.02 2.04 -12.33
N ARG A 53 2.07 2.77 -12.91
CA ARG A 53 2.10 3.04 -14.34
C ARG A 53 3.35 3.88 -14.56
N GLU A 54 4.24 3.38 -15.41
CA GLU A 54 5.47 4.04 -15.83
C GLU A 54 5.17 5.44 -16.41
N GLY A 55 5.04 6.49 -15.59
CA GLY A 55 4.68 7.78 -16.15
C GLY A 55 4.54 9.01 -15.26
N GLU A 56 4.46 8.93 -13.94
CA GLU A 56 4.22 10.15 -13.14
C GLU A 56 5.14 10.24 -11.93
N ASP A 57 6.24 10.98 -12.09
CA ASP A 57 6.81 11.74 -10.98
C ASP A 57 7.43 13.04 -11.56
N HIS A 58 6.82 14.18 -11.23
CA HIS A 58 7.34 15.53 -11.49
C HIS A 58 8.45 15.91 -10.49
N ARG A 59 9.22 14.94 -10.01
CA ARG A 59 10.39 15.17 -9.15
C ARG A 59 11.62 15.27 -10.04
N LYS A 60 12.42 16.33 -9.83
CA LYS A 60 13.76 16.46 -10.43
C LYS A 60 14.49 15.13 -10.21
N VAL A 61 14.97 14.52 -11.28
CA VAL A 61 15.52 13.16 -11.20
C VAL A 61 16.83 13.23 -10.43
N GLU A 62 16.85 12.69 -9.21
CA GLU A 62 18.08 12.61 -8.43
C GLU A 62 19.01 11.57 -9.05
N LEU A 63 20.22 12.01 -9.39
CA LEU A 63 21.31 11.18 -9.87
C LEU A 63 22.42 11.15 -8.82
N PRO A 64 23.19 10.05 -8.71
CA PRO A 64 24.38 10.04 -7.86
C PRO A 64 25.40 11.08 -8.34
N GLU A 65 26.32 11.50 -7.46
CA GLU A 65 27.39 12.46 -7.81
C GLU A 65 28.25 12.01 -9.00
N SER A 66 28.33 10.70 -9.25
CA SER A 66 29.00 10.10 -10.42
C SER A 66 28.31 10.42 -11.75
N GLY A 67 27.09 10.96 -11.72
CA GLY A 67 26.28 11.24 -12.89
C GLY A 67 25.67 10.00 -13.55
N MET A 68 25.83 8.79 -12.97
CA MET A 68 25.29 7.53 -13.50
C MET A 68 24.89 6.58 -12.36
N GLY A 69 23.69 5.99 -12.43
CA GLY A 69 23.18 5.12 -11.37
C GLY A 69 22.04 4.19 -11.80
N PHE A 70 21.88 3.09 -11.06
CA PHE A 70 20.74 2.20 -11.17
C PHE A 70 19.64 2.59 -10.19
N PHE A 71 18.40 2.46 -10.64
CA PHE A 71 17.20 2.77 -9.87
C PHE A 71 16.22 1.60 -10.00
N PRO A 72 16.00 0.83 -8.91
CA PRO A 72 16.71 0.90 -7.62
C PRO A 72 18.16 0.37 -7.68
N GLU A 73 18.98 0.70 -6.67
CA GLU A 73 20.33 0.12 -6.47
C GLU A 73 20.29 -1.34 -6.00
N ARG A 74 19.14 -1.81 -5.50
CA ARG A 74 18.90 -3.21 -5.12
C ARG A 74 17.59 -3.68 -5.75
N LEU A 75 17.64 -4.80 -6.47
CA LEU A 75 16.51 -5.39 -7.15
C LEU A 75 16.33 -6.85 -6.72
N TYR A 76 15.09 -7.22 -6.44
CA TYR A 76 14.71 -8.59 -6.15
C TYR A 76 14.01 -9.18 -7.38
N VAL A 77 14.45 -10.35 -7.84
CA VAL A 77 13.89 -11.03 -9.01
C VAL A 77 13.37 -12.40 -8.60
N GLN A 78 12.19 -12.78 -9.10
CA GLN A 78 11.67 -14.13 -8.87
C GLN A 78 12.37 -15.12 -9.80
N THR A 79 12.56 -16.34 -9.32
CA THR A 79 13.18 -17.42 -10.10
C THR A 79 12.36 -17.71 -11.35
N GLY A 80 13.01 -17.69 -12.52
CA GLY A 80 12.38 -17.87 -13.83
C GLY A 80 11.51 -16.69 -14.27
N GLN A 81 11.66 -15.52 -13.65
CA GLN A 81 11.01 -14.27 -14.08
C GLN A 81 12.05 -13.22 -14.41
N ALA A 82 11.70 -12.34 -15.35
CA ALA A 82 12.50 -11.17 -15.67
C ALA A 82 12.02 -9.96 -14.85
N ALA A 83 12.97 -9.21 -14.31
CA ALA A 83 12.75 -7.92 -13.68
C ALA A 83 13.54 -6.83 -14.44
N THR A 84 13.13 -5.58 -14.28
CA THR A 84 13.76 -4.45 -14.99
C THR A 84 14.44 -3.50 -14.01
N LEU A 85 15.74 -3.30 -14.20
CA LEU A 85 16.51 -2.21 -13.63
C LEU A 85 16.41 -0.99 -14.55
N ILE A 86 16.31 0.20 -13.95
CA ILE A 86 16.38 1.46 -14.68
C ILE A 86 17.78 2.03 -14.51
N LEU A 87 18.50 2.21 -15.62
CA LEU A 87 19.81 2.85 -15.64
C LEU A 87 19.64 4.30 -16.07
N ARG A 88 20.13 5.24 -15.26
CA ARG A 88 20.04 6.68 -15.56
C ARG A 88 21.43 7.31 -15.61
N VAL A 89 21.58 8.31 -16.48
CA VAL A 89 22.81 9.07 -16.64
C VAL A 89 22.52 10.54 -16.94
N ALA A 90 23.31 11.46 -16.40
CA ALA A 90 23.22 12.89 -16.69
C ALA A 90 23.69 13.16 -18.14
N LEU A 91 23.01 14.06 -18.86
CA LEU A 91 23.33 14.49 -20.23
C LEU A 91 24.60 15.38 -20.31
N GLY A 92 25.42 15.46 -19.27
CA GLY A 92 26.67 16.23 -19.27
C GLY A 92 27.83 15.49 -19.95
N GLU A 93 28.67 16.24 -20.71
CA GLU A 93 29.95 15.96 -21.41
C GLU A 93 30.22 14.59 -22.09
N ASN A 94 29.45 13.54 -21.80
CA ASN A 94 29.55 12.21 -22.40
C ASN A 94 28.60 12.14 -23.59
N GLU A 95 29.12 12.65 -24.69
CA GLU A 95 28.48 12.90 -25.96
C GLU A 95 27.57 11.77 -26.49
N ARG A 96 26.49 12.25 -27.13
CA ARG A 96 25.56 11.60 -28.08
C ARG A 96 24.30 10.99 -27.46
N GLN A 97 23.17 11.62 -27.80
CA GLN A 97 21.87 10.95 -27.87
C GLN A 97 22.07 9.61 -28.62
N ASN A 98 21.57 8.51 -28.05
CA ASN A 98 21.80 7.12 -28.47
C ASN A 98 23.12 6.45 -28.02
N ALA A 99 23.77 6.94 -26.97
CA ALA A 99 24.86 6.20 -26.34
C ALA A 99 24.40 4.78 -25.90
N THR A 100 25.31 3.81 -25.98
CA THR A 100 25.03 2.41 -25.63
C THR A 100 25.88 2.02 -24.42
N ALA A 101 25.24 1.53 -23.36
CA ALA A 101 25.92 0.95 -22.22
C ALA A 101 26.01 -0.57 -22.36
N SER A 102 27.13 -1.15 -21.93
CA SER A 102 27.26 -2.59 -21.74
C SER A 102 26.91 -2.96 -20.30
N VAL A 103 26.21 -4.07 -20.11
CA VAL A 103 25.72 -4.51 -18.80
C VAL A 103 26.07 -5.97 -18.59
N ILE A 104 26.68 -6.26 -17.45
CA ILE A 104 27.13 -7.60 -17.06
C ILE A 104 26.69 -7.93 -15.64
N SER A 105 26.57 -9.21 -15.33
CA SER A 105 26.42 -9.73 -13.97
C SER A 105 27.69 -10.47 -13.57
N ASN A 106 28.07 -10.38 -12.30
CA ASN A 106 29.15 -11.19 -11.74
C ASN A 106 28.68 -12.58 -11.26
N SER A 107 27.38 -12.86 -11.29
CA SER A 107 26.80 -14.11 -10.81
C SER A 107 26.16 -14.89 -11.96
N PRO A 108 26.44 -16.20 -12.12
CA PRO A 108 25.82 -17.05 -13.13
C PRO A 108 24.34 -17.33 -12.83
N GLU A 109 23.86 -17.02 -11.62
CA GLU A 109 22.48 -17.16 -11.19
C GLU A 109 21.60 -15.99 -11.66
N ILE A 110 22.22 -14.95 -12.23
CA ILE A 110 21.56 -13.73 -12.67
C ILE A 110 21.95 -13.45 -14.12
N ILE A 111 21.01 -13.67 -15.03
CA ILE A 111 21.20 -13.44 -16.46
C ILE A 111 20.83 -11.99 -16.77
N VAL A 112 21.73 -11.27 -17.41
CA VAL A 112 21.41 -9.96 -18.01
C VAL A 112 20.83 -10.22 -19.41
N ALA A 113 19.50 -10.17 -19.53
CA ALA A 113 18.79 -10.41 -20.79
C ALA A 113 19.02 -9.31 -21.84
N THR A 114 19.41 -8.11 -21.39
CA THR A 114 19.78 -6.97 -22.25
C THR A 114 21.21 -6.53 -21.96
N PRO A 115 22.24 -7.24 -22.49
CA PRO A 115 23.64 -6.94 -22.21
C PRO A 115 24.11 -5.63 -22.87
N GLN A 116 23.34 -5.10 -23.81
CA GLN A 116 23.54 -3.78 -24.40
C GLN A 116 22.21 -3.00 -24.33
N VAL A 117 22.28 -1.76 -23.87
CA VAL A 117 21.10 -0.89 -23.76
C VAL A 117 21.38 0.48 -24.34
N THR A 118 20.43 0.99 -25.11
CA THR A 118 20.48 2.34 -25.69
C THR A 118 19.69 3.31 -24.83
N PHE A 119 20.30 4.45 -24.55
CA PHE A 119 19.70 5.50 -23.76
C PHE A 119 18.67 6.32 -24.54
N LYS A 120 17.57 6.68 -23.86
CA LYS A 120 16.55 7.61 -24.36
C LYS A 120 16.39 8.78 -23.39
N PRO A 121 16.03 9.98 -23.86
CA PRO A 121 15.70 11.09 -22.95
C PRO A 121 14.63 10.68 -21.94
N HIS A 122 14.83 11.06 -20.68
CA HIS A 122 13.83 10.85 -19.64
C HIS A 122 12.60 11.71 -19.94
N LYS A 123 11.40 11.16 -19.69
CA LYS A 123 10.13 11.77 -20.12
C LYS A 123 9.88 13.16 -19.50
N THR A 124 10.34 13.36 -18.26
CA THR A 124 10.07 14.59 -17.48
C THR A 124 11.30 15.46 -17.25
N ASP A 125 12.51 14.95 -17.52
CA ASP A 125 13.77 15.68 -17.30
C ASP A 125 14.71 15.45 -18.50
N PRO A 126 14.78 16.39 -19.45
CA PRO A 126 15.58 16.23 -20.65
C PRO A 126 17.09 16.22 -20.35
N THR A 127 17.51 16.60 -19.14
CA THR A 127 18.93 16.54 -18.72
C THR A 127 19.35 15.16 -18.25
N VAL A 128 18.43 14.19 -18.19
CA VAL A 128 18.70 12.81 -17.82
C VAL A 128 18.34 11.88 -18.97
N LEU A 129 19.22 10.92 -19.23
CA LEU A 129 18.95 9.80 -20.12
C LEU A 129 18.62 8.55 -19.30
N GLU A 130 17.72 7.73 -19.82
CA GLU A 130 17.24 6.49 -19.19
C GLU A 130 17.36 5.30 -20.15
N ALA A 131 17.75 4.14 -19.62
CA ALA A 131 17.76 2.86 -20.30
C ALA A 131 17.17 1.76 -19.41
N ARG A 132 16.49 0.78 -20.01
CA ARG A 132 15.89 -0.37 -19.30
C ARG A 132 16.76 -1.59 -19.45
N VAL A 133 17.23 -2.10 -18.31
CA VAL A 133 18.05 -3.31 -18.23
C VAL A 133 17.20 -4.44 -17.69
N LYS A 134 16.98 -5.49 -18.48
CA LYS A 134 16.26 -6.69 -18.04
C LYS A 134 17.23 -7.70 -17.45
N VAL A 135 16.88 -8.21 -16.27
CA VAL A 135 17.63 -9.26 -15.56
C VAL A 135 16.71 -10.41 -15.21
N GLU A 136 17.21 -11.64 -15.22
CA GLU A 136 16.46 -12.85 -14.90
C GLU A 136 17.19 -13.65 -13.83
N GLY A 137 16.45 -14.11 -12.81
CA GLY A 137 16.98 -14.96 -11.77
C GLY A 137 16.83 -16.44 -12.11
N ARG A 138 17.91 -17.22 -12.04
CA ARG A 138 17.91 -18.66 -12.34
C ARG A 138 17.72 -19.55 -11.11
N GLN A 139 18.24 -19.15 -9.96
CA GLN A 139 18.32 -20.01 -8.79
C GLN A 139 17.94 -19.24 -7.52
N VAL A 140 17.00 -19.78 -6.75
CA VAL A 140 16.56 -19.23 -5.46
C VAL A 140 17.75 -19.07 -4.51
N GLY A 141 17.80 -17.93 -3.83
CA GLY A 141 18.88 -17.57 -2.90
C GLY A 141 20.11 -16.96 -3.57
N GLY A 142 20.12 -16.90 -4.91
CA GLY A 142 21.25 -16.36 -5.64
C GLY A 142 21.40 -14.86 -5.49
N GLU A 143 22.64 -14.38 -5.40
CA GLU A 143 22.99 -12.96 -5.29
C GLU A 143 24.07 -12.60 -6.30
N GLY A 144 23.99 -11.40 -6.87
CA GLY A 144 24.99 -10.89 -7.78
C GLY A 144 24.89 -9.39 -7.97
N THR A 145 26.01 -8.81 -8.37
CA THR A 145 26.12 -7.41 -8.76
C THR A 145 25.99 -7.29 -10.27
N VAL A 146 24.97 -6.55 -10.71
CA VAL A 146 24.82 -6.10 -12.09
C VAL A 146 25.56 -4.79 -12.25
N THR A 147 26.51 -4.76 -13.17
CA THR A 147 27.35 -3.58 -13.46
C THR A 147 27.09 -3.09 -14.87
N ALA A 148 26.78 -1.80 -15.01
CA ALA A 148 26.69 -1.12 -16.29
C ALA A 148 27.92 -0.25 -16.54
N TYR A 149 28.42 -0.27 -17.77
CA TYR A 149 29.55 0.54 -18.23
C TYR A 149 29.11 1.46 -19.37
N LEU A 150 29.45 2.74 -19.25
CA LEU A 150 29.29 3.74 -20.30
C LEU A 150 30.61 4.53 -20.41
N GLY A 151 31.47 4.14 -21.34
CA GLY A 151 32.81 4.71 -21.44
C GLY A 151 33.62 4.46 -20.17
N ARG A 152 33.96 5.54 -19.45
CA ARG A 152 34.68 5.47 -18.16
C ARG A 152 33.75 5.41 -16.93
N ASN A 153 32.45 5.67 -17.12
CA ASN A 153 31.48 5.65 -16.05
C ASN A 153 30.99 4.23 -15.80
N ARG A 154 30.72 3.93 -14.52
CA ARG A 154 30.13 2.67 -14.12
C ARG A 154 29.04 2.89 -13.07
N ALA A 155 28.00 2.06 -13.13
CA ALA A 155 26.97 1.97 -12.10
C ALA A 155 26.78 0.51 -11.70
N GLN A 156 26.40 0.29 -10.45
CA GLN A 156 26.20 -1.05 -9.88
C GLN A 156 24.84 -1.16 -9.22
N ALA A 157 24.23 -2.33 -9.36
CA ALA A 157 23.04 -2.72 -8.62
C ALA A 157 23.23 -4.13 -8.07
N ILE A 158 22.69 -4.38 -6.88
CA ILE A 158 22.65 -5.72 -6.27
C ILE A 158 21.35 -6.38 -6.70
N VAL A 159 21.42 -7.58 -7.26
CA VAL A 159 20.27 -8.38 -7.64
C VAL A 159 20.25 -9.64 -6.77
N GLN A 160 19.09 -9.94 -6.19
CA GLN A 160 18.86 -11.13 -5.37
C GLN A 160 17.69 -11.94 -5.94
N VAL A 161 17.87 -13.25 -6.08
CA VAL A 161 16.91 -14.17 -6.72
C VAL A 161 16.09 -14.89 -5.64
N HIS A 162 14.79 -14.72 -5.68
CA HIS A 162 13.87 -15.25 -4.67
C HIS A 162 12.94 -16.33 -5.27
N SER A 163 12.32 -17.14 -4.41
CA SER A 163 11.36 -18.18 -4.81
C SER A 163 10.14 -17.57 -5.51
N LYS A 164 9.60 -18.31 -6.48
CA LYS A 164 8.30 -18.00 -7.07
C LYS A 164 7.24 -18.47 -6.07
N LYS A 165 6.60 -17.53 -5.37
CA LYS A 165 5.47 -17.84 -4.49
C LYS A 165 4.36 -18.47 -5.34
N GLU A 166 3.85 -19.63 -4.95
CA GLU A 166 2.57 -20.12 -5.46
C GLU A 166 1.52 -19.05 -5.15
N THR A 167 1.03 -18.41 -6.20
CA THR A 167 -0.05 -17.44 -6.08
C THR A 167 -1.27 -18.24 -5.70
N LEU A 168 -1.58 -18.32 -4.41
CA LEU A 168 -2.91 -18.68 -3.96
C LEU A 168 -3.85 -17.78 -4.76
N VAL A 169 -4.71 -18.41 -5.57
CA VAL A 169 -5.64 -17.72 -6.47
C VAL A 169 -6.29 -16.59 -5.69
N ALA A 170 -5.92 -15.36 -6.02
CA ALA A 170 -6.54 -14.19 -5.43
C ALA A 170 -8.05 -14.34 -5.67
N PRO A 171 -8.90 -14.21 -4.62
CA PRO A 171 -10.34 -14.21 -4.83
C PRO A 171 -10.67 -13.15 -5.88
N PRO A 172 -11.66 -13.41 -6.77
CA PRO A 172 -11.94 -12.56 -7.92
C PRO A 172 -12.06 -11.11 -7.47
N THR A 173 -11.18 -10.27 -8.01
CA THR A 173 -11.20 -8.82 -7.79
C THR A 173 -12.55 -8.29 -8.27
N ARG A 174 -13.47 -8.06 -7.32
CA ARG A 174 -14.70 -7.34 -7.61
C ARG A 174 -14.28 -5.93 -8.02
N GLY A 175 -14.63 -5.56 -9.25
CA GLY A 175 -14.33 -4.26 -9.81
C GLY A 175 -14.87 -3.12 -8.93
N SER A 176 -14.13 -2.01 -8.90
CA SER A 176 -14.65 -0.68 -8.58
C SER A 176 -15.41 -0.53 -7.24
N ASN A 177 -15.07 -1.27 -6.20
CA ASN A 177 -15.54 -0.98 -4.83
C ASN A 177 -14.37 -0.46 -3.99
N ALA A 178 -14.61 0.66 -3.32
CA ALA A 178 -13.67 1.29 -2.40
C ALA A 178 -13.15 0.29 -1.34
N LEU A 179 -11.87 0.41 -0.95
CA LEU A 179 -11.26 -0.48 0.04
C LEU A 179 -11.93 -0.31 1.41
N PHE A 180 -12.34 0.90 1.78
CA PHE A 180 -13.05 1.17 3.01
C PHE A 180 -14.45 1.68 2.69
N THR A 181 -15.49 0.95 3.10
CA THR A 181 -16.88 1.27 2.79
C THR A 181 -17.61 1.93 3.95
N ASP A 182 -17.24 1.61 5.19
CA ASP A 182 -17.93 2.09 6.39
C ASP A 182 -17.04 2.05 7.64
N ILE A 183 -17.44 2.79 8.67
CA ILE A 183 -16.84 2.77 10.02
C ILE A 183 -17.94 2.48 11.03
N LYS A 184 -17.81 1.36 11.74
CA LYS A 184 -18.81 0.81 12.64
C LYS A 184 -18.27 0.71 14.06
N PHE A 185 -19.20 0.70 15.02
CA PHE A 185 -18.91 0.54 16.44
C PHE A 185 -19.66 -0.71 16.90
N ASP A 186 -18.96 -1.67 17.51
CA ASP A 186 -19.57 -2.94 17.95
C ASP A 186 -19.02 -3.34 19.33
N ASP A 187 -19.93 -3.58 20.27
CA ASP A 187 -19.67 -3.95 21.66
C ASP A 187 -19.58 -5.46 21.89
N ARG A 188 -19.84 -6.28 20.86
CA ARG A 188 -19.82 -7.76 20.94
C ARG A 188 -18.49 -8.36 20.47
N THR A 189 -17.56 -7.51 20.07
CA THR A 189 -16.25 -7.89 19.54
C THR A 189 -15.28 -8.26 20.66
N ASP A 190 -14.22 -9.02 20.33
CA ASP A 190 -13.23 -9.44 21.34
C ASP A 190 -12.61 -8.21 22.03
N PRO A 191 -12.76 -8.05 23.37
CA PRO A 191 -12.30 -6.88 24.10
C PRO A 191 -10.78 -6.71 24.12
N ARG A 192 -10.01 -7.71 23.66
CA ARG A 192 -8.55 -7.62 23.49
C ARG A 192 -8.16 -6.80 22.26
N GLN A 193 -9.04 -6.69 21.28
CA GLN A 193 -8.83 -5.89 20.08
C GLN A 193 -9.61 -4.59 20.21
N ARG A 194 -8.97 -3.45 19.90
CA ARG A 194 -9.62 -2.14 19.95
C ARG A 194 -10.25 -1.76 18.61
N VAL A 195 -9.67 -2.29 17.53
CA VAL A 195 -10.08 -2.03 16.16
C VAL A 195 -9.64 -3.20 15.28
N TYR A 196 -10.45 -3.54 14.29
CA TYR A 196 -10.07 -4.43 13.21
C TYR A 196 -10.77 -4.02 11.91
N TYR A 197 -10.33 -4.60 10.81
CA TYR A 197 -10.98 -4.42 9.51
C TYR A 197 -11.75 -5.69 9.14
N ASP A 198 -13.05 -5.52 8.93
CA ASP A 198 -13.94 -6.57 8.45
C ASP A 198 -13.83 -6.66 6.92
N ARG A 199 -13.08 -7.66 6.44
CA ARG A 199 -12.85 -7.88 5.02
C ARG A 199 -14.11 -8.30 4.24
N VAL A 200 -15.11 -8.86 4.92
CA VAL A 200 -16.36 -9.31 4.28
C VAL A 200 -17.22 -8.11 3.91
N ASN A 201 -17.33 -7.16 4.85
CA ASN A 201 -18.13 -5.94 4.67
C ASN A 201 -17.33 -4.73 4.19
N SER A 202 -16.00 -4.85 4.12
CA SER A 202 -15.05 -3.77 3.85
C SER A 202 -15.14 -2.60 4.84
N SER A 203 -15.51 -2.89 6.09
CA SER A 203 -15.75 -1.88 7.12
C SER A 203 -14.70 -1.91 8.22
N ILE A 204 -14.32 -0.73 8.71
CA ILE A 204 -13.50 -0.58 9.91
C ILE A 204 -14.42 -0.74 11.11
N VAL A 205 -14.10 -1.66 12.03
CA VAL A 205 -14.91 -1.93 13.22
C VAL A 205 -14.14 -1.51 14.46
N ILE A 206 -14.72 -0.60 15.23
CA ILE A 206 -14.21 -0.12 16.50
C ILE A 206 -14.89 -0.90 17.63
N ALA A 207 -14.08 -1.59 18.42
CA ALA A 207 -14.54 -2.43 19.51
C ALA A 207 -14.81 -1.59 20.76
N THR A 208 -16.07 -1.21 20.99
CA THR A 208 -16.44 -0.33 22.11
C THR A 208 -16.37 -1.03 23.47
N ALA A 209 -16.39 -2.36 23.48
CA ALA A 209 -16.18 -3.16 24.70
C ALA A 209 -14.72 -3.24 25.15
N ALA A 210 -13.75 -2.85 24.32
CA ALA A 210 -12.35 -2.85 24.69
C ALA A 210 -12.09 -1.89 25.87
N PRO A 211 -11.40 -2.31 26.95
CA PRO A 211 -11.29 -1.51 28.17
C PRO A 211 -10.72 -0.10 27.96
N SER A 212 -9.77 0.04 27.05
CA SER A 212 -9.14 1.32 26.71
C SER A 212 -9.98 2.21 25.79
N VAL A 213 -10.97 1.66 25.09
CA VAL A 213 -11.94 2.42 24.28
C VAL A 213 -13.10 2.87 25.16
N ARG A 214 -13.55 2.01 26.08
CA ARG A 214 -14.71 2.23 26.95
C ARG A 214 -14.62 3.50 27.79
N ILE A 215 -13.41 3.92 28.17
CA ILE A 215 -13.20 5.16 28.97
C ILE A 215 -13.49 6.44 28.17
N TYR A 216 -13.63 6.35 26.85
CA TYR A 216 -13.97 7.44 25.95
C TYR A 216 -15.42 7.35 25.46
N LEU A 217 -16.26 6.53 26.12
CA LEU A 217 -17.68 6.50 25.85
C LEU A 217 -18.42 7.47 26.79
N ASP A 218 -19.47 8.10 26.29
CA ASP A 218 -20.37 8.92 27.07
C ASP A 218 -21.31 8.07 27.95
N GLY A 219 -22.14 8.73 28.76
CA GLY A 219 -23.11 8.05 29.63
C GLY A 219 -24.19 7.24 28.89
N SER A 220 -24.24 7.30 27.56
CA SER A 220 -25.10 6.51 26.69
C SER A 220 -24.35 5.40 25.93
N ASN A 221 -23.12 5.09 26.34
CA ASN A 221 -22.20 4.15 25.67
C ASN A 221 -21.88 4.51 24.22
N ARG A 222 -21.98 5.79 23.84
CA ARG A 222 -21.56 6.28 22.51
C ARG A 222 -20.17 6.87 22.61
N LEU A 223 -19.41 6.83 21.51
CA LEU A 223 -18.10 7.48 21.50
C LEU A 223 -18.28 8.97 21.80
N ASP A 224 -17.55 9.44 22.81
CA ASP A 224 -17.51 10.84 23.17
C ASP A 224 -17.00 11.67 21.99
N THR A 225 -17.68 12.78 21.70
CA THR A 225 -17.35 13.69 20.60
C THR A 225 -16.35 14.77 20.99
N THR A 226 -15.87 14.76 22.24
CA THR A 226 -14.75 15.58 22.70
C THR A 226 -13.49 15.39 21.85
N VAL A 227 -12.56 16.33 21.96
CA VAL A 227 -11.26 16.24 21.27
C VAL A 227 -10.53 14.95 21.63
N GLN A 228 -10.61 14.50 22.89
CA GLN A 228 -9.99 13.25 23.33
C GLN A 228 -10.59 12.03 22.63
N GLY A 229 -11.92 11.96 22.53
CA GLY A 229 -12.62 10.88 21.81
C GLY A 229 -12.31 10.89 20.31
N GLN A 230 -12.22 12.08 19.69
CA GLN A 230 -11.83 12.24 18.29
C GLN A 230 -10.38 11.82 18.04
N VAL A 231 -9.45 12.13 18.96
CA VAL A 231 -8.04 11.69 18.85
C VAL A 231 -7.94 10.18 18.94
N LEU A 232 -8.63 9.54 19.89
CA LEU A 232 -8.68 8.08 19.95
C LEU A 232 -9.21 7.49 18.64
N LEU A 233 -10.32 8.03 18.13
CA LEU A 233 -10.95 7.58 16.90
C LEU A 233 -9.99 7.65 15.72
N ALA A 234 -9.26 8.76 15.60
CA ALA A 234 -8.27 8.95 14.55
C ALA A 234 -7.11 7.94 14.65
N GLU A 235 -6.63 7.64 15.85
CA GLU A 235 -5.58 6.63 16.08
C GLU A 235 -6.06 5.22 15.68
N LEU A 236 -7.26 4.83 16.09
CA LEU A 236 -7.82 3.51 15.78
C LEU A 236 -8.08 3.34 14.28
N ILE A 237 -8.64 4.38 13.63
CA ILE A 237 -8.83 4.37 12.17
C ILE A 237 -7.49 4.31 11.45
N THR A 238 -6.50 5.09 11.89
CA THR A 238 -5.14 5.05 11.34
C THR A 238 -4.55 3.65 11.45
N GLU A 239 -4.68 3.00 12.60
CA GLU A 239 -4.21 1.64 12.82
C GLU A 239 -4.83 0.67 11.82
N ALA A 240 -6.17 0.64 11.72
CA ALA A 240 -6.88 -0.27 10.83
C ALA A 240 -6.56 -0.03 9.35
N VAL A 241 -6.56 1.23 8.92
CA VAL A 241 -6.34 1.63 7.53
C VAL A 241 -4.92 1.30 7.09
N CYS A 242 -3.92 1.75 7.84
CA CYS A 242 -2.52 1.53 7.48
C CYS A 242 -2.19 0.04 7.48
N ARG A 243 -2.75 -0.74 8.43
CA ARG A 243 -2.50 -2.18 8.51
C ARG A 243 -3.17 -2.92 7.35
N GLU A 244 -4.37 -2.52 6.95
CA GLU A 244 -5.05 -3.15 5.81
C GLU A 244 -4.41 -2.80 4.48
N ILE A 245 -3.99 -1.54 4.26
CA ILE A 245 -3.24 -1.17 3.05
C ILE A 245 -1.92 -1.94 2.99
N ALA A 246 -1.20 -2.06 4.11
CA ALA A 246 0.02 -2.86 4.19
C ALA A 246 -0.23 -4.33 3.79
N ARG A 247 -1.27 -4.94 4.36
CA ARG A 247 -1.67 -6.32 4.06
C ARG A 247 -2.06 -6.49 2.59
N GLU A 248 -2.97 -5.66 2.10
CA GLU A 248 -3.48 -5.72 0.73
C GLU A 248 -2.35 -5.53 -0.29
N GLY A 249 -1.38 -4.66 0.01
CA GLY A 249 -0.20 -4.49 -0.82
C GLY A 249 0.73 -5.71 -0.83
N VAL A 250 0.90 -6.40 0.31
CA VAL A 250 1.64 -7.67 0.37
C VAL A 250 0.91 -8.78 -0.39
N GLU A 251 -0.41 -8.92 -0.16
CA GLU A 251 -1.23 -9.96 -0.80
C GLU A 251 -1.31 -9.78 -2.32
N LYS A 252 -1.38 -8.54 -2.81
CA LYS A 252 -1.34 -8.21 -4.25
C LYS A 252 0.06 -8.26 -4.86
N GLY A 253 1.09 -8.55 -4.08
CA GLY A 253 2.49 -8.54 -4.54
C GLY A 253 3.02 -7.15 -4.89
N LYS A 254 2.33 -6.08 -4.47
CA LYS A 254 2.77 -4.69 -4.59
C LYS A 254 3.96 -4.41 -3.68
N TYR A 255 3.94 -5.00 -2.49
CA TYR A 255 5.02 -4.96 -1.52
C TYR A 255 5.78 -6.28 -1.59
N PHE A 256 7.09 -6.18 -1.81
CA PHE A 256 7.96 -7.34 -1.85
C PHE A 256 8.10 -7.92 -0.45
N VAL A 257 7.97 -9.24 -0.34
CA VAL A 257 7.98 -9.97 0.92
C VAL A 257 8.87 -11.19 0.78
N LEU A 258 9.74 -11.41 1.76
CA LEU A 258 10.49 -12.66 1.88
C LEU A 258 9.53 -13.77 2.33
N GLU A 259 9.60 -14.94 1.71
CA GLU A 259 8.73 -16.07 2.04
C GLU A 259 8.86 -16.43 3.53
N GLY A 260 7.72 -16.52 4.24
CA GLY A 260 7.69 -16.73 5.69
C GLY A 260 7.87 -15.46 6.53
N SER A 261 8.10 -14.30 5.91
CA SER A 261 8.23 -12.99 6.56
C SER A 261 7.08 -12.05 6.23
N GLU A 262 5.92 -12.57 5.82
CA GLU A 262 4.72 -11.77 5.53
C GLU A 262 4.33 -10.86 6.70
N ALA A 263 4.36 -11.40 7.92
CA ALA A 263 4.00 -10.65 9.11
C ALA A 263 4.94 -9.45 9.33
N ASP A 264 6.25 -9.65 9.19
CA ASP A 264 7.26 -8.61 9.34
C ASP A 264 7.16 -7.57 8.23
N ALA A 265 6.92 -8.00 6.99
CA ALA A 265 6.73 -7.09 5.87
C ALA A 265 5.47 -6.22 6.05
N ILE A 266 4.35 -6.82 6.45
CA ILE A 266 3.12 -6.09 6.78
C ILE A 266 3.41 -5.08 7.90
N GLN A 267 4.13 -5.49 8.95
CA GLN A 267 4.43 -4.61 10.07
C GLN A 267 5.34 -3.45 9.67
N ASN A 268 6.37 -3.69 8.86
CA ASN A 268 7.27 -2.64 8.35
C ASN A 268 6.52 -1.63 7.48
N HIS A 269 5.67 -2.11 6.56
CA HIS A 269 4.87 -1.24 5.71
C HIS A 269 3.79 -0.50 6.51
N PHE A 270 3.19 -1.14 7.52
CA PHE A 270 2.28 -0.51 8.45
C PHE A 270 2.93 0.69 9.16
N ILE A 271 4.13 0.51 9.74
CA ILE A 271 4.88 1.60 10.40
C ILE A 271 5.17 2.74 9.42
N ARG A 272 5.64 2.42 8.21
CA ARG A 272 5.88 3.42 7.16
C ARG A 272 4.61 4.22 6.83
N LEU A 273 3.49 3.54 6.67
CA LEU A 273 2.21 4.15 6.33
C LEU A 273 1.69 5.02 7.48
N GLN A 274 1.80 4.56 8.73
CA GLN A 274 1.45 5.38 9.90
C GLN A 274 2.27 6.67 9.94
N ASN A 275 3.60 6.57 9.83
CA ASN A 275 4.48 7.75 9.82
C ASN A 275 4.11 8.74 8.70
N ARG A 276 3.66 8.23 7.55
CA ARG A 276 3.29 9.03 6.40
C ARG A 276 1.90 9.65 6.48
N TYR A 277 0.92 8.96 7.07
CA TYR A 277 -0.50 9.32 6.93
C TYR A 277 -1.23 9.63 8.22
N ALA A 278 -0.72 9.25 9.40
CA ALA A 278 -1.39 9.46 10.68
C ALA A 278 -1.79 10.94 10.87
N HIS A 279 -0.87 11.86 10.60
CA HIS A 279 -1.12 13.29 10.73
C HIS A 279 -2.24 13.79 9.81
N LEU A 280 -2.40 13.24 8.60
CA LEU A 280 -3.49 13.59 7.68
C LEU A 280 -4.82 13.03 8.17
N ILE A 281 -4.85 11.77 8.58
CA ILE A 281 -6.06 11.13 9.13
C ILE A 281 -6.57 11.90 10.35
N HIS A 282 -5.66 12.35 11.22
CA HIS A 282 -6.01 13.20 12.37
C HIS A 282 -6.62 14.53 11.94
N GLN A 283 -6.12 15.17 10.87
CA GLN A 283 -6.69 16.44 10.38
C GLN A 283 -8.14 16.30 9.88
N TYR A 284 -8.52 15.13 9.35
CA TYR A 284 -9.89 14.90 8.87
C TYR A 284 -10.89 14.61 10.00
N ILE A 285 -10.42 14.07 11.12
CA ILE A 285 -11.28 13.59 12.20
C ILE A 285 -11.32 14.59 13.37
N VAL A 286 -10.16 15.10 13.77
CA VAL A 286 -9.98 15.95 14.96
C VAL A 286 -10.23 17.41 14.63
N THR A 287 -11.16 18.03 15.34
CA THR A 287 -11.35 19.49 15.31
C THR A 287 -10.55 20.12 16.45
N LYS A 288 -9.61 21.00 16.11
CA LYS A 288 -8.93 21.84 17.09
C LYS A 288 -9.88 22.97 17.51
N GLU A 289 -10.00 23.19 18.81
CA GLU A 289 -10.69 24.36 19.38
C GLU A 289 -9.91 25.65 19.14
#